data_AF-A0A661V029-F1
#
_entry.id   AF-A0A661V029-F1
#
_cell.length_a   1.000
_cell.length_b   1.000
_cell.length_c   1.000
_cell.angle_alpha   90.00
_cell.angle_beta   90.00
_cell.angle_gamma   90.00
#
_symmetry.space_group_name_H-M   'P 1'
#
loop_
_entity.id
_entity.type
_entity.pdbx_description
1 polymer ?
#
loop_
_entity_poly.entity_id
_entity_poly.type
_entity_poly.pdbx_seq_one_letter_code
_entity_poly.pdbx_strand_id
1 'polypeptide(L)'
;MATVPIFEAMRFEVARKHPPSWHLRWLMRWILAERGNTRFIVGLGALPFSLLPWIAKRVSVSGKLRSVIAEISCNRPKFTSNIYSPTLFLGKTEFPLPASSLTRNRAYDYIRNQQNVVQPEHGTIGYFLDCLTDVHYPGAFAGTVRLLNSLGFRVEAELDSPCCGASALNTGDERAFEKMARSYAKLFANAAYERVLFTNPTCYKTVKERYPEVLDDEELSSLPEPVLDVELYAQLPAPPLHPAWNELN
;
A
#
# COMPACT_ATOMS: atom_id res chain seq x y z
N MET A 1 -13.70 1.56 -14.49
CA MET A 1 -12.50 1.43 -13.62
C MET A 1 -11.70 0.18 -13.99
N ALA A 2 -11.24 0.05 -15.23
CA ALA A 2 -10.60 -1.18 -15.74
C ALA A 2 -9.18 -0.97 -16.29
N THR A 3 -8.60 0.23 -16.14
CA THR A 3 -7.30 0.56 -16.74
C THR A 3 -6.12 0.15 -15.86
N VAL A 4 -6.25 0.21 -14.54
CA VAL A 4 -5.14 -0.13 -13.61
C VAL A 4 -4.75 -1.62 -13.68
N PRO A 5 -5.68 -2.61 -13.69
CA PRO A 5 -5.32 -4.03 -13.76
C PRO A 5 -4.64 -4.41 -15.07
N ILE A 6 -5.04 -3.78 -16.19
CA ILE A 6 -4.48 -4.09 -17.51
C ILE A 6 -3.03 -3.61 -17.60
N PHE A 7 -2.71 -2.39 -17.16
CA PHE A 7 -1.33 -1.90 -17.20
C PHE A 7 -0.41 -2.67 -16.24
N GLU A 8 -0.92 -3.06 -15.07
CA GLU A 8 -0.16 -3.81 -14.06
C GLU A 8 0.10 -5.25 -14.55
N ALA A 9 -0.93 -5.97 -15.02
CA ALA A 9 -0.79 -7.31 -15.58
C ALA A 9 0.04 -7.32 -16.88
N MET A 10 -0.20 -6.37 -17.81
CA MET A 10 0.60 -6.25 -19.03
C MET A 10 2.08 -6.03 -18.72
N ARG A 11 2.42 -5.20 -17.72
CA ARG A 11 3.82 -4.92 -17.39
C ARG A 11 4.59 -6.18 -17.00
N PHE A 12 4.02 -7.04 -16.16
CA PHE A 12 4.69 -8.26 -15.72
C PHE A 12 4.61 -9.40 -16.74
N GLU A 13 3.50 -9.52 -17.45
CA GLU A 13 3.32 -10.56 -18.48
C GLU A 13 4.20 -10.29 -19.71
N VAL A 14 4.31 -9.02 -20.14
CA VAL A 14 5.23 -8.61 -21.20
C VAL A 14 6.68 -8.78 -20.76
N ALA A 15 7.02 -8.45 -19.50
CA ALA A 15 8.37 -8.68 -18.99
C ALA A 15 8.74 -10.18 -18.92
N ARG A 16 7.78 -11.07 -18.62
CA ARG A 16 7.98 -12.52 -18.67
C ARG A 16 8.12 -13.07 -20.08
N LYS A 17 7.28 -12.61 -21.03
CA LYS A 17 7.32 -13.06 -22.44
C LYS A 17 8.48 -12.46 -23.23
N HIS A 18 8.90 -11.24 -22.88
CA HIS A 18 10.01 -10.51 -23.50
C HIS A 18 10.98 -10.02 -22.43
N PRO A 19 11.77 -10.93 -21.83
CA PRO A 19 12.71 -10.54 -20.80
C PRO A 19 13.73 -9.55 -21.38
N PRO A 20 13.99 -8.41 -20.72
CA PRO A 20 14.93 -7.42 -21.21
C PRO A 20 16.29 -8.08 -21.44
N SER A 21 17.03 -7.65 -22.46
CA SER A 21 18.33 -8.22 -22.81
C SER A 21 19.29 -8.31 -21.61
N TRP A 22 20.28 -9.20 -21.68
CA TRP A 22 21.19 -9.43 -20.54
C TRP A 22 21.87 -8.14 -20.04
N HIS A 23 22.19 -7.21 -20.95
CA HIS A 23 22.78 -5.91 -20.62
C HIS A 23 21.79 -4.96 -19.95
N LEU A 24 20.52 -4.95 -20.35
CA LEU A 24 19.48 -4.19 -19.65
C LEU A 24 19.19 -4.77 -18.26
N ARG A 25 19.20 -6.11 -18.11
CA ARG A 25 19.09 -6.77 -16.80
C ARG A 25 20.29 -6.44 -15.90
N TRP A 26 21.50 -6.48 -16.45
CA TRP A 26 22.71 -6.10 -15.74
C TRP A 26 22.69 -4.62 -15.33
N LEU A 27 22.31 -3.73 -16.25
CA LEU A 27 22.20 -2.29 -16.00
C LEU A 27 21.14 -1.98 -14.94
N MET A 28 19.94 -2.54 -15.06
CA MET A 28 18.89 -2.36 -14.06
C MET A 28 19.33 -2.92 -12.71
N ARG A 29 20.01 -4.08 -12.67
CA ARG A 29 20.56 -4.62 -11.43
C ARG A 29 21.66 -3.73 -10.86
N TRP A 30 22.53 -3.16 -11.67
CA TRP A 30 23.59 -2.24 -11.22
C TRP A 30 23.02 -0.90 -10.72
N ILE A 31 22.07 -0.33 -11.46
CA ILE A 31 21.37 0.92 -11.11
C ILE A 31 20.51 0.75 -9.85
N LEU A 32 19.80 -0.39 -9.70
CA LEU A 32 18.91 -0.63 -8.56
C LEU A 32 19.63 -1.23 -7.34
N ALA A 33 20.75 -1.97 -7.52
CA ALA A 33 21.48 -2.58 -6.41
C ALA A 33 22.45 -1.62 -5.71
N GLU A 34 23.08 -0.69 -6.44
CA GLU A 34 24.04 0.26 -5.85
C GLU A 34 23.39 1.64 -5.61
N ARG A 35 23.02 1.88 -4.34
CA ARG A 35 22.33 3.10 -3.85
C ARG A 35 22.97 4.42 -4.28
N GLY A 36 24.30 4.44 -4.46
CA GLY A 36 25.05 5.62 -4.92
C GLY A 36 24.71 5.98 -6.37
N ASN A 37 24.64 4.97 -7.23
CA ASN A 37 24.39 5.14 -8.67
C ASN A 37 22.94 5.55 -8.92
N THR A 38 21.99 5.00 -8.17
CA THR A 38 20.60 5.42 -8.29
C THR A 38 20.37 6.86 -7.84
N ARG A 39 20.98 7.28 -6.72
CA ARG A 39 20.94 8.67 -6.27
C ARG A 39 21.57 9.61 -7.30
N PHE A 40 22.68 9.20 -7.92
CA PHE A 40 23.35 9.97 -8.96
C PHE A 40 22.48 10.12 -10.22
N ILE A 41 21.89 9.03 -10.71
CA ILE A 41 21.03 9.02 -11.91
C ILE A 41 19.71 9.79 -11.68
N VAL A 42 19.07 9.61 -10.53
CA VAL A 42 17.87 10.39 -10.17
C VAL A 42 18.23 11.86 -9.96
N GLY A 43 19.40 12.17 -9.39
CA GLY A 43 19.93 13.52 -9.31
C GLY A 43 20.12 14.17 -10.68
N LEU A 44 20.63 13.42 -11.66
CA LEU A 44 20.71 13.83 -13.07
C LEU A 44 19.33 14.02 -13.72
N GLY A 45 18.34 13.20 -13.36
CA GLY A 45 16.95 13.35 -13.82
C GLY A 45 16.19 14.52 -13.16
N ALA A 46 16.58 14.92 -11.95
CA ALA A 46 16.00 16.07 -11.22
C ALA A 46 16.68 17.41 -11.56
N LEU A 47 17.88 17.38 -12.13
CA LEU A 47 18.59 18.55 -12.67
C LEU A 47 17.79 19.33 -13.72
N PRO A 48 17.13 18.72 -14.73
CA PRO A 48 16.30 19.48 -15.66
C PRO A 48 15.15 20.21 -14.96
N PHE A 49 14.43 19.58 -14.01
CA PHE A 49 13.30 20.23 -13.32
C PHE A 49 13.69 21.38 -12.38
N SER A 50 14.90 21.36 -11.82
CA SER A 50 15.42 22.42 -10.93
C SER A 50 16.17 23.52 -11.68
N LEU A 51 16.77 23.22 -12.84
CA LEU A 51 17.41 24.20 -13.71
C LEU A 51 16.44 24.85 -14.69
N LEU A 52 15.33 24.21 -15.05
CA LEU A 52 14.30 24.76 -15.94
C LEU A 52 13.81 26.16 -15.52
N PRO A 53 13.49 26.43 -14.24
CA PRO A 53 13.10 27.78 -13.80
C PRO A 53 14.24 28.80 -13.90
N TRP A 54 15.49 28.37 -13.70
CA TRP A 54 16.66 29.23 -13.73
C TRP A 54 17.11 29.56 -15.17
N ILE A 55 17.05 28.57 -16.06
CA ILE A 55 17.27 28.73 -17.50
C ILE A 55 16.12 29.53 -18.12
N ALA A 56 14.86 29.26 -17.76
CA ALA A 56 13.70 30.03 -18.21
C ALA A 56 13.77 31.52 -17.78
N LYS A 57 14.45 31.83 -16.67
CA LYS A 57 14.75 33.23 -16.26
C LYS A 57 15.84 33.90 -17.10
N ARG A 58 16.73 33.13 -17.76
CA ARG A 58 17.83 33.65 -18.58
C ARG A 58 17.52 33.75 -20.06
N VAL A 59 16.48 33.08 -20.54
CA VAL A 59 16.06 33.19 -21.94
C VAL A 59 14.98 34.26 -22.05
N SER A 60 15.23 35.31 -22.82
CA SER A 60 14.23 36.33 -23.14
C SER A 60 13.15 35.70 -24.02
N VAL A 61 12.04 35.30 -23.40
CA VAL A 61 10.90 34.71 -24.08
C VAL A 61 10.00 35.82 -24.62
N SER A 62 9.68 35.77 -25.91
CA SER A 62 8.84 36.77 -26.60
C SER A 62 7.45 36.88 -25.94
N GLY A 63 6.87 38.09 -25.96
CA GLY A 63 5.67 38.44 -25.17
C GLY A 63 4.46 37.53 -25.38
N LYS A 64 4.32 36.90 -26.55
CA LYS A 64 3.25 35.93 -26.83
C LYS A 64 3.37 34.65 -26.00
N LEU A 65 4.58 34.11 -25.85
CA LEU A 65 4.79 32.85 -25.12
C LEU A 65 4.66 33.03 -23.60
N ARG A 66 4.91 34.25 -23.08
CA ARG A 66 4.62 34.60 -21.67
C ARG A 66 3.12 34.55 -21.34
N SER A 67 2.25 34.98 -22.26
CA SER A 67 0.79 34.96 -22.03
C SER A 67 0.24 33.52 -21.91
N VAL A 68 0.74 32.61 -22.75
CA VAL A 68 0.37 31.19 -22.74
C VAL A 68 0.86 30.49 -21.46
N ILE A 69 2.07 30.80 -20.99
CA ILE A 69 2.62 30.20 -19.76
C ILE A 69 1.89 30.74 -18.50
N ALA A 70 1.48 32.01 -18.51
CA ALA A 70 0.72 32.61 -17.41
C ALA A 70 -0.68 31.99 -17.27
N GLU A 71 -1.33 31.65 -18.38
CA GLU A 71 -2.65 31.03 -18.42
C GLU A 71 -2.62 29.59 -17.86
N ILE A 72 -1.53 28.85 -18.11
CA ILE A 72 -1.30 27.50 -17.55
C ILE A 72 -0.93 27.57 -16.05
N SER A 73 -0.28 28.65 -15.60
CA SER A 73 0.25 28.76 -14.24
C SER A 73 -0.77 29.23 -13.19
N CYS A 74 -2.03 29.45 -13.58
CA CYS A 74 -3.04 30.07 -12.69
C CYS A 74 -3.79 29.11 -11.76
N ASN A 75 -3.47 27.81 -11.75
CA ASN A 75 -3.98 26.89 -10.75
C ASN A 75 -2.85 26.41 -9.84
N ARG A 76 -2.55 27.17 -8.77
CA ARG A 76 -1.59 26.77 -7.73
C ARG A 76 -2.25 25.78 -6.77
N PRO A 77 -1.93 24.47 -6.76
CA PRO A 77 -2.12 23.69 -5.56
C PRO A 77 -1.08 24.16 -4.53
N LYS A 78 -1.55 24.59 -3.35
CA LYS A 78 -0.69 24.85 -2.19
C LYS A 78 -0.09 23.52 -1.75
N PHE A 79 1.15 23.27 -2.17
CA PHE A 79 1.96 22.13 -1.72
C PHE A 79 2.44 22.42 -0.30
N THR A 80 1.63 22.07 0.70
CA THR A 80 2.04 22.13 2.10
C THR A 80 2.98 20.96 2.36
N SER A 81 4.23 21.31 2.65
CA SER A 81 5.33 20.41 2.98
C SER A 81 5.01 19.54 4.19
N ASN A 82 4.77 18.26 3.97
CA ASN A 82 5.34 17.13 4.70
C ASN A 82 4.73 15.84 4.14
N ILE A 83 5.58 14.84 3.92
CA ILE A 83 5.29 13.52 3.35
C ILE A 83 5.30 13.52 1.81
N TYR A 84 5.93 12.50 1.24
CA TYR A 84 6.19 12.23 -0.18
C TYR A 84 7.44 12.89 -0.78
N SER A 85 8.60 12.39 -0.36
CA SER A 85 9.75 12.34 -1.26
C SER A 85 9.58 11.13 -2.21
N PRO A 86 9.72 11.29 -3.55
CA PRO A 86 9.64 10.18 -4.52
C PRO A 86 10.74 9.12 -4.38
N THR A 87 11.65 9.28 -3.41
CA THR A 87 12.85 8.47 -3.21
C THR A 87 12.58 7.11 -2.53
N LEU A 88 11.32 6.72 -2.35
CA LEU A 88 10.93 5.60 -1.47
C LEU A 88 10.83 4.22 -2.15
N PHE A 89 11.30 4.06 -3.39
CA PHE A 89 11.16 2.82 -4.18
C PHE A 89 12.49 2.20 -4.64
N LEU A 90 13.54 2.23 -3.80
CA LEU A 90 14.84 1.66 -4.15
C LEU A 90 15.30 0.59 -3.15
N GLY A 91 15.16 -0.68 -3.58
CA GLY A 91 16.10 -1.76 -3.26
C GLY A 91 16.25 -2.16 -1.79
N LYS A 92 15.16 -2.21 -1.03
CA LYS A 92 15.16 -2.86 0.29
C LYS A 92 14.53 -4.24 0.21
N THR A 93 15.36 -5.28 0.40
CA THR A 93 14.94 -6.68 0.58
C THR A 93 14.27 -6.96 1.93
N GLU A 94 14.12 -5.94 2.76
CA GLU A 94 13.31 -5.92 3.99
C GLU A 94 12.66 -4.54 4.08
N PHE A 95 11.35 -4.50 3.90
CA PHE A 95 10.56 -3.27 3.99
C PHE A 95 9.76 -3.32 5.30
N PRO A 96 10.36 -3.03 6.47
CA PRO A 96 9.54 -2.56 7.58
C PRO A 96 8.89 -1.28 7.06
N LEU A 97 7.55 -1.26 7.06
CA LEU A 97 6.76 -0.14 6.56
C LEU A 97 7.30 1.21 7.10
N PRO A 98 7.03 2.35 6.45
CA PRO A 98 7.18 3.65 7.08
C PRO A 98 6.19 3.88 8.24
N ALA A 99 5.52 2.83 8.74
CA ALA A 99 5.02 2.83 10.10
C ALA A 99 6.27 2.86 10.99
N SER A 100 6.59 4.04 11.55
CA SER A 100 7.45 4.05 12.73
C SER A 100 6.90 2.97 13.68
N SER A 101 7.76 2.15 14.28
CA SER A 101 7.33 1.11 15.22
C SER A 101 6.34 1.66 16.26
N LEU A 102 6.49 2.95 16.61
CA LEU A 102 5.57 3.71 17.45
C LEU A 102 4.12 3.76 16.92
N THR A 103 3.91 4.02 15.63
CA THR A 103 2.57 4.11 15.04
C THR A 103 1.88 2.76 15.01
N ARG A 104 2.64 1.71 14.66
CA ARG A 104 2.12 0.34 14.67
C ARG A 104 1.78 -0.15 16.08
N ASN A 105 2.66 0.09 17.04
CA ASN A 105 2.39 -0.20 18.45
C ASN A 105 1.11 0.50 18.91
N ARG A 106 0.89 1.76 18.51
CA ARG A 106 -0.36 2.48 18.83
C ARG A 106 -1.60 1.84 18.22
N ALA A 107 -1.55 1.41 16.96
CA ALA A 107 -2.68 0.74 16.32
C ALA A 107 -2.98 -0.61 17.00
N TYR A 108 -1.94 -1.40 17.26
CA TYR A 108 -2.05 -2.65 17.99
C TYR A 108 -2.61 -2.47 19.42
N ASP A 109 -2.05 -1.52 20.18
CA ASP A 109 -2.54 -1.16 21.52
C ASP A 109 -3.98 -0.65 21.47
N TYR A 110 -4.37 0.07 20.42
CA TYR A 110 -5.74 0.52 20.24
C TYR A 110 -6.71 -0.66 20.11
N ILE A 111 -6.41 -1.66 19.26
CA ILE A 111 -7.25 -2.88 19.15
C ILE A 111 -7.38 -3.55 20.51
N ARG A 112 -6.25 -3.76 21.20
CA ARG A 112 -6.22 -4.43 22.51
C ARG A 112 -7.03 -3.68 23.57
N ASN A 113 -6.93 -2.35 23.61
CA ASN A 113 -7.61 -1.51 24.60
C ASN A 113 -9.10 -1.28 24.29
N GLN A 114 -9.50 -1.35 23.02
CA GLN A 114 -10.91 -1.20 22.62
C GLN A 114 -11.69 -2.52 22.63
N GLN A 115 -11.01 -3.65 22.85
CA GLN A 115 -11.66 -4.95 22.82
C GLN A 115 -12.61 -5.10 24.01
N ASN A 116 -13.91 -5.06 23.73
CA ASN A 116 -15.00 -5.18 24.71
C ASN A 116 -15.86 -6.42 24.50
N VAL A 117 -15.58 -7.23 23.47
CA VAL A 117 -16.30 -8.46 23.13
C VAL A 117 -15.65 -9.65 23.84
N VAL A 118 -16.27 -10.08 24.95
CA VAL A 118 -15.78 -11.23 25.74
C VAL A 118 -16.18 -12.55 25.09
N GLN A 119 -17.39 -12.65 24.55
CA GLN A 119 -17.90 -13.80 23.80
C GLN A 119 -18.31 -13.33 22.41
N PRO A 120 -17.54 -13.65 21.35
CA PRO A 120 -17.82 -13.14 20.02
C PRO A 120 -18.99 -13.89 19.36
N GLU A 121 -20.07 -13.17 19.05
CA GLU A 121 -21.25 -13.69 18.34
C GLU A 121 -20.92 -14.10 16.90
N HIS A 122 -19.98 -13.40 16.27
CA HIS A 122 -19.56 -13.62 14.87
C HIS A 122 -18.12 -14.13 14.74
N GLY A 123 -17.53 -14.56 15.87
CA GLY A 123 -16.17 -15.08 15.94
C GLY A 123 -15.08 -14.00 16.02
N THR A 124 -13.82 -14.47 16.05
CA THR A 124 -12.64 -13.62 16.05
C THR A 124 -12.21 -13.32 14.61
N ILE A 125 -11.88 -12.07 14.33
CA ILE A 125 -11.35 -11.63 13.04
C ILE A 125 -10.00 -10.95 13.24
N GLY A 126 -9.01 -11.37 12.47
CA GLY A 126 -7.71 -10.70 12.42
C GLY A 126 -7.80 -9.41 11.63
N TYR A 127 -7.20 -8.33 12.10
CA TYR A 127 -7.06 -7.07 11.38
C TYR A 127 -5.64 -6.96 10.84
N PHE A 128 -5.49 -6.84 9.53
CA PHE A 128 -4.17 -6.66 8.93
C PHE A 128 -3.66 -5.22 9.12
N LEU A 129 -2.58 -5.06 9.88
CA LEU A 129 -1.92 -3.75 10.12
C LEU A 129 -1.08 -3.34 8.89
N ASP A 130 -1.70 -2.61 7.97
CA ASP A 130 -1.06 -2.12 6.75
C ASP A 130 -0.60 -0.66 6.83
N CYS A 131 0.08 -0.20 5.78
CA CYS A 131 0.62 1.17 5.75
C CYS A 131 -0.45 2.25 5.59
N LEU A 132 -1.59 1.92 4.98
CA LEU A 132 -2.71 2.83 4.81
C LEU A 132 -3.38 3.09 6.16
N THR A 133 -3.60 2.04 6.93
CA THR A 133 -4.26 2.09 8.24
C THR A 133 -3.36 2.70 9.30
N ASP A 134 -2.10 2.29 9.34
CA ASP A 134 -1.16 2.73 10.36
C ASP A 134 -0.82 4.22 10.17
N VAL A 135 -0.53 4.65 8.94
CA VAL A 135 0.10 5.96 8.69
C VAL A 135 -0.87 6.99 8.12
N HIS A 136 -1.76 6.59 7.20
CA HIS A 136 -2.50 7.55 6.38
C HIS A 136 -3.92 7.81 6.89
N TYR A 137 -4.61 6.79 7.40
CA TYR A 137 -6.01 6.88 7.80
C TYR A 137 -6.30 6.22 9.17
N PRO A 138 -5.64 6.66 10.26
CA PRO A 138 -5.84 6.08 11.59
C PRO A 138 -7.28 6.24 12.12
N GLY A 139 -8.01 7.26 11.66
CA GLY A 139 -9.43 7.44 12.01
C GLY A 139 -10.35 6.38 11.38
N ALA A 140 -10.08 5.99 10.13
CA ALA A 140 -10.84 4.94 9.44
C ALA A 140 -10.58 3.57 10.08
N PHE A 141 -9.32 3.30 10.43
CA PHE A 141 -8.91 2.15 11.24
C PHE A 141 -9.69 2.08 12.56
N ALA A 142 -9.66 3.16 13.35
CA ALA A 142 -10.32 3.21 14.65
C ALA A 142 -11.85 3.02 14.54
N GLY A 143 -12.46 3.64 13.52
CA GLY A 143 -13.88 3.47 13.23
C GLY A 143 -14.24 2.03 12.87
N THR A 144 -13.41 1.37 12.05
CA THR A 144 -13.59 -0.03 11.65
C THR A 144 -13.55 -0.96 12.86
N VAL A 145 -12.54 -0.84 13.72
CA VAL A 145 -12.42 -1.67 14.93
C VAL A 145 -13.63 -1.48 15.84
N ARG A 146 -14.07 -0.23 16.05
CA ARG A 146 -15.28 0.06 16.86
C ARG A 146 -16.54 -0.54 16.26
N LEU A 147 -16.70 -0.43 14.94
CA LEU A 147 -17.84 -0.98 14.22
C LEU A 147 -17.90 -2.50 14.38
N LEU A 148 -16.78 -3.19 14.12
CA LEU A 148 -16.70 -4.65 14.26
C LEU A 148 -16.99 -5.13 15.67
N ASN A 149 -16.40 -4.47 16.68
CA ASN A 149 -16.69 -4.77 18.08
C ASN A 149 -18.18 -4.54 18.41
N SER A 150 -18.81 -3.48 17.89
CA SER A 150 -20.24 -3.23 18.09
C SER A 150 -21.15 -4.24 17.39
N LEU A 151 -20.64 -4.90 16.36
CA LEU A 151 -21.29 -5.98 15.62
C LEU A 151 -21.01 -7.36 16.25
N GLY A 152 -20.34 -7.42 17.41
CA GLY A 152 -20.07 -8.69 18.10
C GLY A 152 -18.89 -9.49 17.55
N PHE A 153 -18.05 -8.90 16.70
CA PHE A 153 -16.76 -9.49 16.33
C PHE A 153 -15.71 -9.20 17.40
N ARG A 154 -14.88 -10.19 17.71
CA ARG A 154 -13.64 -9.95 18.45
C ARG A 154 -12.52 -9.65 17.45
N VAL A 155 -12.04 -8.42 17.42
CA VAL A 155 -10.92 -7.99 16.58
C VAL A 155 -9.58 -8.27 17.29
N GLU A 156 -8.68 -8.96 16.61
CA GLU A 156 -7.28 -9.20 17.00
C GLU A 156 -6.34 -8.81 15.86
N ALA A 157 -5.04 -8.70 16.08
CA ALA A 157 -4.07 -8.36 15.04
C ALA A 157 -2.67 -8.89 15.41
N GLU A 158 -1.79 -9.05 14.42
CA GLU A 158 -0.38 -9.36 14.68
C GLU A 158 0.48 -8.11 14.67
N LEU A 159 1.17 -7.84 15.79
CA LEU A 159 2.04 -6.68 15.93
C LEU A 159 3.18 -6.69 14.90
N ASP A 160 3.74 -7.87 14.63
CA ASP A 160 4.89 -8.04 13.73
C ASP A 160 4.49 -8.26 12.27
N SER A 161 3.26 -7.90 11.90
CA SER A 161 2.74 -8.05 10.53
C SER A 161 3.67 -7.41 9.49
N PRO A 162 4.18 -8.19 8.50
CA PRO A 162 5.05 -7.67 7.46
C PRO A 162 4.24 -6.87 6.42
N CYS A 163 4.94 -6.13 5.56
CA CYS A 163 4.33 -5.51 4.39
C CYS A 163 3.69 -6.57 3.47
N CYS A 164 2.53 -6.27 2.87
CA CYS A 164 1.86 -7.14 1.91
C CYS A 164 2.63 -7.33 0.57
N GLY A 165 3.72 -6.57 0.36
CA GLY A 165 4.61 -6.75 -0.79
C GLY A 165 4.17 -6.09 -2.11
N ALA A 166 3.01 -5.45 -2.16
CA ALA A 166 2.48 -4.80 -3.36
C ALA A 166 3.48 -3.84 -4.02
N SER A 167 4.18 -3.02 -3.21
CA SER A 167 5.21 -2.10 -3.70
C SER A 167 6.40 -2.82 -4.34
N ALA A 168 6.87 -3.92 -3.73
CA ALA A 168 7.98 -4.70 -4.25
C ALA A 168 7.61 -5.31 -5.60
N LEU A 169 6.41 -5.90 -5.66
CA LEU A 169 5.83 -6.42 -6.89
C LEU A 169 5.78 -5.32 -7.97
N ASN A 170 5.22 -4.15 -7.67
CA ASN A 170 5.07 -3.02 -8.62
C ASN A 170 6.40 -2.49 -9.16
N THR A 171 7.49 -2.64 -8.40
CA THR A 171 8.85 -2.30 -8.86
C THR A 171 9.56 -3.41 -9.63
N GLY A 172 9.00 -4.62 -9.67
CA GLY A 172 9.60 -5.81 -10.29
C GLY A 172 10.62 -6.53 -9.41
N ASP A 173 10.63 -6.27 -8.10
CA ASP A 173 11.48 -6.99 -7.15
C ASP A 173 10.76 -8.25 -6.64
N GLU A 174 10.67 -9.25 -7.52
CA GLU A 174 9.98 -10.53 -7.25
C GLU A 174 10.59 -11.27 -6.04
N ARG A 175 11.91 -11.18 -5.86
CA ARG A 175 12.60 -11.82 -4.73
C ARG A 175 12.23 -11.17 -3.40
N ALA A 176 12.13 -9.83 -3.36
CA ALA A 176 11.66 -9.14 -2.16
C ALA A 176 10.18 -9.44 -1.90
N PHE A 177 9.35 -9.52 -2.95
CA PHE A 177 7.95 -9.93 -2.84
C PHE A 177 7.81 -11.33 -2.24
N GLU A 178 8.50 -12.33 -2.77
CA GLU A 178 8.48 -13.71 -2.26
C GLU A 178 8.89 -13.77 -0.79
N LYS A 179 9.96 -13.07 -0.41
CA LYS A 179 10.41 -13.02 0.99
C LYS A 179 9.34 -12.43 1.91
N MET A 180 8.63 -11.38 1.47
CA MET A 180 7.54 -10.78 2.24
C MET A 180 6.34 -11.72 2.34
N ALA A 181 5.97 -12.40 1.26
CA ALA A 181 4.88 -13.37 1.23
C ALA A 181 5.15 -14.55 2.19
N ARG A 182 6.35 -15.12 2.18
CA ARG A 182 6.73 -16.20 3.11
C ARG A 182 6.78 -15.73 4.57
N SER A 183 7.21 -14.49 4.80
CA SER A 183 7.21 -13.90 6.14
C SER A 183 5.78 -13.69 6.66
N TYR A 184 4.87 -13.25 5.79
CA TYR A 184 3.44 -13.18 6.09
C TYR A 184 2.92 -14.59 6.41
N ALA A 185 3.21 -15.57 5.55
CA ALA A 185 2.69 -16.91 5.73
C ALA A 185 3.12 -17.52 7.05
N LYS A 186 4.41 -17.39 7.41
CA LYS A 186 4.95 -17.86 8.68
C LYS A 186 4.26 -17.24 9.91
N LEU A 187 3.93 -15.94 9.84
CA LEU A 187 3.29 -15.23 10.94
C LEU A 187 1.83 -15.65 11.08
N PHE A 188 1.08 -15.64 9.98
CA PHE A 188 -0.36 -15.87 9.99
C PHE A 188 -0.76 -17.35 10.02
N ALA A 189 0.15 -18.28 9.72
CA ALA A 189 -0.09 -19.73 9.88
C ALA A 189 -0.41 -20.15 11.33
N ASN A 190 0.00 -19.35 12.31
CA ASN A 190 -0.26 -19.59 13.73
C ASN A 190 -1.30 -18.62 14.31
N ALA A 191 -2.04 -17.91 13.46
CA ALA A 191 -3.04 -16.96 13.89
C ALA A 191 -4.21 -17.68 14.61
N ALA A 192 -4.77 -17.03 15.63
CA ALA A 192 -5.89 -17.55 16.42
C ALA A 192 -7.26 -17.35 15.74
N TYR A 193 -7.29 -16.90 14.50
CA TYR A 193 -8.49 -16.54 13.75
C TYR A 193 -8.45 -17.10 12.32
N GLU A 194 -9.62 -17.46 11.81
CA GLU A 194 -9.77 -18.08 10.49
C GLU A 194 -9.85 -17.06 9.35
N ARG A 195 -10.12 -15.78 9.66
CA ARG A 195 -10.30 -14.70 8.69
C ARG A 195 -9.42 -13.51 9.03
N VAL A 196 -8.82 -12.90 8.01
CA VAL A 196 -8.06 -11.65 8.11
C VAL A 196 -8.74 -10.57 7.29
N LEU A 197 -9.11 -9.50 7.97
CA LEU A 197 -9.69 -8.29 7.41
C LEU A 197 -8.62 -7.37 6.84
N PHE A 198 -8.87 -6.90 5.63
CA PHE A 198 -8.11 -5.87 4.94
C PHE A 198 -9.01 -4.66 4.70
N THR A 199 -8.53 -3.47 5.03
CA THR A 199 -9.18 -2.19 4.66
C THR A 199 -8.45 -1.48 3.51
N ASN A 200 -7.29 -2.01 3.09
CA ASN A 200 -6.59 -1.60 1.88
C ASN A 200 -6.82 -2.62 0.75
N PRO A 201 -7.58 -2.25 -0.30
CA PRO A 201 -7.86 -3.13 -1.44
C PRO A 201 -6.59 -3.62 -2.16
N THR A 202 -5.51 -2.83 -2.15
CA THR A 202 -4.24 -3.20 -2.78
C THR A 202 -3.58 -4.36 -2.05
N CYS A 203 -3.55 -4.31 -0.71
CA CYS A 203 -3.00 -5.41 0.08
C CYS A 203 -3.89 -6.64 0.02
N TYR A 204 -5.21 -6.48 0.13
CA TYR A 204 -6.18 -7.57 -0.07
C TYR A 204 -5.94 -8.31 -1.39
N LYS A 205 -5.92 -7.57 -2.51
CA LYS A 205 -5.70 -8.14 -3.84
C LYS A 205 -4.33 -8.81 -3.95
N THR A 206 -3.29 -8.21 -3.39
CA THR A 206 -1.94 -8.79 -3.42
C THR A 206 -1.90 -10.13 -2.70
N VAL A 207 -2.48 -10.22 -1.50
CA VAL A 207 -2.54 -11.49 -0.75
C VAL A 207 -3.40 -12.51 -1.50
N LYS A 208 -4.60 -12.12 -1.95
CA LYS A 208 -5.55 -13.03 -2.60
C LYS A 208 -5.09 -13.57 -3.96
N GLU A 209 -4.52 -12.71 -4.80
CA GLU A 209 -4.22 -13.05 -6.21
C GLU A 209 -2.73 -13.34 -6.46
N ARG A 210 -1.82 -12.75 -5.67
CA ARG A 210 -0.38 -12.81 -5.98
C ARG A 210 0.39 -13.78 -5.09
N TYR A 211 -0.07 -14.05 -3.86
CA TYR A 211 0.59 -15.03 -3.00
C TYR A 211 0.53 -16.46 -3.55
N PRO A 212 -0.58 -16.91 -4.21
CA PRO A 212 -0.61 -18.23 -4.84
C PRO A 212 0.43 -18.45 -5.95
N GLU A 213 1.07 -17.37 -6.45
CA GLU A 213 2.15 -17.50 -7.44
C GLU A 213 3.51 -17.84 -6.81
N VAL A 214 3.68 -17.68 -5.49
CA VAL A 214 4.98 -17.80 -4.80
C VAL A 214 4.98 -18.70 -3.57
N LEU A 215 3.81 -18.95 -2.98
CA LEU A 215 3.63 -19.87 -1.86
C LEU A 215 3.17 -21.24 -2.37
N ASP A 216 3.53 -22.31 -1.66
CA ASP A 216 3.03 -23.65 -1.95
C ASP A 216 1.63 -23.89 -1.34
N ASP A 217 1.00 -25.00 -1.72
CA ASP A 217 -0.37 -25.33 -1.28
C ASP A 217 -0.47 -25.53 0.24
N GLU A 218 0.59 -26.03 0.89
CA GLU A 218 0.64 -26.22 2.35
C GLU A 218 0.69 -24.86 3.05
N GLU A 219 1.60 -23.97 2.63
CA GLU A 219 1.69 -22.59 3.08
C GLU A 219 0.35 -21.87 2.92
N LEU A 220 -0.28 -21.95 1.74
CA LEU A 220 -1.55 -21.29 1.46
C LEU A 220 -2.70 -21.83 2.31
N SER A 221 -2.79 -23.15 2.48
CA SER A 221 -3.85 -23.79 3.27
C SER A 221 -3.80 -23.45 4.76
N SER A 222 -2.62 -23.09 5.26
CA SER A 222 -2.42 -22.65 6.64
C SER A 222 -2.86 -21.21 6.91
N LEU A 223 -3.12 -20.42 5.85
CA LEU A 223 -3.44 -19.01 6.01
C LEU A 223 -4.92 -18.78 6.33
N PRO A 224 -5.23 -17.79 7.17
CA PRO A 224 -6.60 -17.31 7.33
C PRO A 224 -7.11 -16.73 6.02
N GLU A 225 -8.42 -16.89 5.78
CA GLU A 225 -9.10 -16.37 4.59
C GLU A 225 -8.98 -14.83 4.55
N PRO A 226 -8.45 -14.25 3.45
CA PRO A 226 -8.42 -12.81 3.30
C PRO A 226 -9.81 -12.27 2.96
N VAL A 227 -10.27 -11.28 3.71
CA VAL A 227 -11.58 -10.64 3.56
C VAL A 227 -11.40 -9.13 3.40
N LEU A 228 -12.05 -8.53 2.40
CA LEU A 228 -12.09 -7.07 2.26
C LEU A 228 -13.23 -6.49 3.11
N ASP A 229 -12.99 -5.36 3.76
CA ASP A 229 -13.96 -4.70 4.65
C ASP A 229 -15.34 -4.47 4.02
N VAL A 230 -15.40 -3.94 2.80
CA VAL A 230 -16.65 -3.74 2.07
C VAL A 230 -17.38 -5.05 1.74
N GLU A 231 -16.65 -6.14 1.52
CA GLU A 231 -17.24 -7.46 1.28
C GLU A 231 -17.83 -8.03 2.58
N LEU A 232 -17.14 -7.84 3.70
CA LEU A 232 -17.63 -8.23 5.02
C LEU A 232 -18.91 -7.46 5.37
N TYR A 233 -18.90 -6.13 5.23
CA TYR A 233 -20.06 -5.30 5.58
C TYR A 233 -21.29 -5.60 4.72
N ALA A 234 -21.10 -5.97 3.45
CA ALA A 234 -22.20 -6.35 2.57
C ALA A 234 -22.92 -7.65 3.01
N GLN A 235 -22.24 -8.52 3.77
CA GLN A 235 -22.80 -9.77 4.27
C GLN A 235 -23.54 -9.59 5.61
N LEU A 236 -23.31 -8.48 6.30
CA LEU A 236 -23.92 -8.20 7.59
C LEU A 236 -25.32 -7.61 7.41
N PRO A 237 -26.23 -7.88 8.36
CA PRO A 237 -27.53 -7.22 8.36
C PRO A 237 -27.34 -5.71 8.35
N ALA A 238 -28.05 -5.02 7.45
CA ALA A 238 -27.94 -3.58 7.31
C ALA A 238 -28.17 -2.92 8.67
N PRO A 239 -27.22 -2.10 9.17
CA PRO A 239 -27.45 -1.37 10.41
C PRO A 239 -28.65 -0.45 10.23
N PRO A 240 -29.42 -0.17 11.30
CA PRO A 240 -30.46 0.86 11.22
C PRO A 240 -29.82 2.16 10.74
N LEU A 241 -30.36 2.72 9.65
CA LEU A 241 -29.86 3.98 9.06
C LEU A 241 -29.82 5.04 10.16
N HIS A 242 -28.64 5.60 10.41
CA HIS A 242 -28.53 6.71 11.36
C HIS A 242 -29.39 7.88 10.82
N PRO A 243 -30.21 8.54 11.66
CA PRO A 243 -31.18 9.55 11.20
C PRO A 243 -30.59 10.63 10.29
N ALA A 244 -29.33 11.01 10.53
CA ALA A 244 -28.59 11.98 9.73
C ALA A 244 -28.39 11.60 8.24
N TRP A 245 -28.48 10.31 7.87
CA TRP A 245 -28.38 9.91 6.46
C TRP A 245 -29.66 10.23 5.67
N ASN A 246 -30.79 10.45 6.34
CA ASN A 246 -32.02 10.89 5.68
C ASN A 246 -31.99 12.37 5.29
N GLU A 247 -31.09 13.17 5.87
CA GLU A 247 -30.94 14.61 5.59
C GLU A 247 -30.02 14.92 4.40
N LEU A 248 -29.37 13.89 3.83
CA LEU A 248 -28.42 14.01 2.71
C LEU A 248 -29.03 13.69 1.34
N ASN A 249 -30.36 13.46 1.27
CA ASN A 249 -31.12 13.23 0.04
C ASN A 249 -31.98 14.45 -0.34
#